data_AF-A0A1R3TJ99-F1
#
_entry.id   AF-A0A1R3TJ99-F1
#
_cell.length_a   1.000
_cell.length_b   1.000
_cell.length_c   1.000
_cell.angle_alpha   90.00
_cell.angle_beta   90.00
_cell.angle_gamma   90.00
#
_symmetry.space_group_name_H-M   'P 1'
#
loop_
_entity.id
_entity.type
_entity.pdbx_description
1 polymer ?
#
loop_
_entity_poly.entity_id
_entity_poly.type
_entity_poly.pdbx_seq_one_letter_code
_entity_poly.pdbx_strand_id
1 'polypeptide(L)'
;MYLLFCLEHVKEYNKGYSFTTAPSSPDVARYQKEATTGSRTTFGTRVEKATEMPMPSTVRSGSAKALNARKTAAQRQAQKLDLQKRKLKVLEAKAFDTLGLPAEATPEEIRARYRERLKMHHPDGNQGDRTSEDALQATIEAHKILKLNGFC
;
A
#
# COMPACT_ATOMS: atom_id res chain seq x y z
N MET A 1 -16.16 62.82 17.92
CA MET A 1 -14.79 63.25 17.53
C MET A 1 -14.19 62.12 16.70
N TYR A 2 -13.87 62.35 15.44
CA TYR A 2 -13.20 61.39 14.56
C TYR A 2 -11.79 61.90 14.25
N LEU A 3 -10.78 61.04 14.36
CA LEU A 3 -9.41 61.38 14.00
C LEU A 3 -9.16 60.92 12.56
N LEU A 4 -8.87 61.85 11.65
CA LEU A 4 -8.53 61.57 10.26
C LEU A 4 -7.02 61.47 10.13
N PHE A 5 -6.53 60.28 9.81
CA PHE A 5 -5.11 59.99 9.61
C PHE A 5 -4.85 59.58 8.16
N CYS A 6 -3.64 59.84 7.65
CA CYS A 6 -3.17 59.21 6.41
C CYS A 6 -2.81 57.74 6.65
N LEU A 7 -2.71 56.93 5.59
CA LEU A 7 -2.49 55.47 5.70
C LEU A 7 -1.24 55.08 6.50
N GLU A 8 -0.20 55.92 6.48
CA GLU A 8 1.03 55.70 7.23
C GLU A 8 0.80 55.88 8.74
N HIS A 9 0.14 56.97 9.14
CA HIS A 9 -0.20 57.23 10.54
C HIS A 9 -1.24 56.24 11.11
N VAL A 10 -2.16 55.73 10.29
CA VAL A 10 -3.08 54.66 10.72
C VAL A 10 -2.29 53.40 11.10
N LYS A 11 -1.24 53.05 10.35
CA LYS A 11 -0.39 51.89 10.66
C LYS A 11 0.38 52.09 11.95
N GLU A 12 0.93 53.28 12.17
CA GLU A 12 1.72 53.57 13.38
C GLU A 12 0.84 53.64 14.62
N TYR A 13 -0.33 54.28 14.52
CA TYR A 13 -1.34 54.26 15.57
C TYR A 13 -1.80 52.84 15.92
N ASN A 14 -2.08 52.01 14.90
CA ASN A 14 -2.48 50.62 15.11
C ASN A 14 -1.35 49.74 15.65
N LYS A 15 -0.08 50.04 15.38
CA LYS A 15 1.07 49.33 15.99
C LYS A 15 1.14 49.56 17.50
N GLY A 16 0.83 50.78 17.97
CA GLY A 16 0.76 51.09 19.40
C GLY A 16 -0.46 50.46 20.10
N TYR A 17 -1.53 50.19 19.35
CA TYR A 17 -2.78 49.61 19.86
C TYR A 17 -2.93 48.10 19.61
N SER A 18 -2.00 47.47 18.89
CA SER A 18 -2.02 46.03 18.67
C SER A 18 -1.51 45.29 19.90
N PHE A 19 -2.42 44.68 20.66
CA PHE A 19 -2.11 43.81 21.79
C PHE A 19 -1.49 42.47 21.38
N THR A 20 -1.44 42.17 20.08
CA THR A 20 -0.77 40.98 19.56
C THR A 20 0.67 41.32 19.23
N THR A 21 1.61 40.54 19.77
CA THR A 21 3.03 40.63 19.43
C THR A 21 3.22 40.57 17.91
N ALA A 22 4.11 41.41 17.37
CA ALA A 22 4.47 41.38 15.95
C ALA A 22 4.75 39.94 15.51
N PRO A 23 4.35 39.53 14.28
CA PRO A 23 4.61 38.19 13.80
C PRO A 23 6.10 37.93 13.95
N SER A 24 6.40 36.96 14.79
CA SER A 24 7.76 36.63 15.14
C SER A 24 8.53 36.26 13.88
N SER A 25 9.85 36.49 13.84
CA SER A 25 10.69 36.09 12.71
C SER A 25 10.38 34.65 12.27
N PRO A 26 10.59 34.28 10.99
CA PRO A 26 10.32 32.93 10.50
C PRO A 26 10.94 31.83 11.39
N ASP A 27 12.07 32.12 12.03
CA ASP A 27 12.72 31.25 13.00
C ASP A 27 11.89 31.00 14.26
N VAL A 28 11.22 32.03 14.80
CA VAL A 28 10.35 31.87 15.97
C VAL A 28 9.05 31.18 15.58
N ALA A 29 8.51 31.41 14.38
CA ALA A 29 7.37 30.66 13.88
C ALA A 29 7.69 29.16 13.71
N ARG A 30 8.90 28.82 13.25
CA ARG A 30 9.40 27.44 13.23
C ARG A 30 9.50 26.87 14.64
N TYR A 31 10.11 27.61 15.56
CA TYR A 31 10.27 27.19 16.95
C TYR A 31 8.93 26.94 17.66
N GLN A 32 7.92 27.79 17.43
CA GLN A 32 6.57 27.59 17.97
C GLN A 32 5.90 26.31 17.43
N LYS A 33 6.08 25.99 16.14
CA LYS A 33 5.58 24.75 15.53
C LYS A 33 6.27 23.52 16.10
N GLU A 34 7.59 23.57 16.26
CA GLU A 34 8.39 22.50 16.88
C GLU A 34 8.04 22.31 18.36
N ALA A 35 7.78 23.39 19.11
CA ALA A 35 7.35 23.30 20.51
C ALA A 35 5.97 22.66 20.65
N THR A 36 5.06 22.90 19.71
CA THR A 36 3.70 22.34 19.72
C THR A 36 3.70 20.86 19.32
N THR A 37 4.48 20.50 18.30
CA THR A 37 4.42 19.17 17.66
C THR A 37 5.53 18.22 18.16
N GLY A 38 6.48 18.75 18.92
CA GLY A 38 7.76 18.09 19.22
C GLY A 38 8.73 18.18 18.04
N SER A 39 10.02 18.01 18.32
CA SER A 39 11.11 18.06 17.33
C SER A 39 11.25 16.80 16.47
N ARG A 40 10.34 15.81 16.62
CA ARG A 40 10.39 14.54 15.89
C ARG A 40 9.48 14.60 14.67
N THR A 41 10.05 14.40 13.48
CA THR A 41 9.27 14.30 12.24
C THR A 41 8.47 12.99 12.24
N THR A 42 7.18 13.05 12.56
CA THR A 42 6.27 11.90 12.45
C THR A 42 5.69 11.85 11.04
N PHE A 43 6.00 10.80 10.29
CA PHE A 43 5.25 10.47 9.08
C PHE A 43 3.94 9.78 9.49
N GLY A 44 2.87 10.57 9.62
CA GLY A 44 1.54 10.05 9.93
C GLY A 44 0.86 9.44 8.70
N THR A 45 0.22 8.28 8.86
CA THR A 45 -0.73 7.76 7.86
C THR A 45 -2.05 8.52 8.00
N ARG A 46 -2.44 9.25 6.94
CA ARG A 46 -3.73 9.92 6.90
C ARG A 46 -4.83 8.88 6.70
N VAL A 47 -5.69 8.71 7.70
CA VAL A 47 -6.86 7.85 7.59
C VAL A 47 -8.03 8.68 7.04
N GLU A 48 -8.29 8.57 5.74
CA GLU A 48 -9.39 9.26 5.05
C GLU A 48 -10.77 8.69 5.42
N LYS A 49 -10.81 7.48 5.99
CA LYS A 49 -12.05 6.75 6.30
C LYS A 49 -12.29 6.72 7.80
N ALA A 50 -13.51 7.05 8.22
CA ALA A 50 -13.91 6.90 9.61
C ALA A 50 -13.73 5.43 10.05
N THR A 51 -12.82 5.20 11.00
CA THR A 51 -12.59 3.88 11.62
C THR A 51 -13.74 3.50 12.57
N GLU A 52 -14.44 4.50 13.11
CA GLU A 52 -15.50 4.30 14.09
C GLU A 52 -16.84 3.98 13.43
N MET A 53 -17.59 3.09 14.08
CA MET A 53 -18.96 2.82 13.69
C MET A 53 -19.83 4.06 13.95
N PRO A 54 -20.62 4.53 12.97
CA PRO A 54 -21.49 5.68 13.17
C PRO A 54 -22.50 5.39 14.29
N MET A 55 -22.64 6.35 15.20
CA MET A 55 -23.58 6.28 16.32
C MET A 55 -25.01 6.06 15.82
N PRO A 56 -25.84 5.25 16.52
CA PRO A 56 -27.19 4.94 16.05
C PRO A 56 -28.09 6.17 15.91
N SER A 57 -27.81 7.25 16.64
CA SER A 57 -28.55 8.53 16.57
C SER A 57 -28.28 9.34 15.30
N THR A 58 -27.12 9.17 14.67
CA THR A 58 -26.78 9.89 13.42
C THR A 58 -27.32 9.19 12.18
N VAL A 59 -27.81 7.95 12.34
CA VAL A 59 -28.35 7.13 11.27
C VAL A 59 -29.87 7.34 11.21
N ARG A 60 -30.37 7.83 10.08
CA ARG A 60 -31.81 8.00 9.84
C ARG A 60 -32.56 6.69 10.05
N SER A 61 -33.58 6.71 10.90
CA SER A 61 -34.49 5.58 11.16
C SER A 61 -35.06 5.01 9.87
N GLY A 62 -35.07 3.69 9.72
CA GLY A 62 -35.53 2.99 8.50
C GLY A 62 -34.48 2.80 7.40
N SER A 63 -33.27 3.34 7.54
CA SER A 63 -32.19 3.16 6.55
C SER A 63 -31.47 1.80 6.62
N ALA A 64 -31.80 0.95 7.61
CA ALA A 64 -31.15 -0.35 7.84
C ALA A 64 -31.17 -1.25 6.59
N LYS A 65 -32.29 -1.30 5.85
CA LYS A 65 -32.41 -2.09 4.62
C LYS A 65 -31.43 -1.61 3.53
N ALA A 66 -31.28 -0.30 3.38
CA ALA A 66 -30.36 0.31 2.40
C ALA A 66 -28.88 0.10 2.79
N LEU A 67 -28.56 0.23 4.08
CA LEU A 67 -27.21 -0.04 4.59
C LEU A 67 -26.82 -1.51 4.44
N ASN A 68 -27.74 -2.43 4.76
CA ASN A 68 -27.52 -3.86 4.59
C ASN A 68 -27.35 -4.22 3.11
N ALA A 69 -28.19 -3.69 2.22
CA ALA A 69 -28.03 -3.89 0.77
C ALA A 69 -26.66 -3.43 0.24
N ARG A 70 -26.17 -2.27 0.71
CA ARG A 70 -24.83 -1.76 0.37
C ARG A 70 -23.71 -2.63 0.94
N LYS A 71 -23.81 -3.07 2.20
CA LYS A 71 -22.85 -4.02 2.80
C LYS A 71 -22.79 -5.32 2.01
N THR A 72 -23.93 -5.88 1.63
CA THR A 72 -24.00 -7.10 0.83
C THR A 72 -23.43 -6.90 -0.57
N ALA A 73 -23.62 -5.73 -1.19
CA ALA A 73 -23.02 -5.40 -2.47
C ALA A 73 -21.48 -5.31 -2.38
N ALA A 74 -20.95 -4.64 -1.34
CA ALA A 74 -19.51 -4.56 -1.08
C ALA A 74 -18.90 -5.93 -0.79
N GLN A 75 -19.57 -6.77 0.02
CA GLN A 75 -19.16 -8.15 0.28
C GLN A 75 -19.18 -9.00 -1.00
N ARG A 76 -20.20 -8.87 -1.85
CA ARG A 76 -20.25 -9.55 -3.16
C ARG A 76 -19.14 -9.08 -4.10
N GLN A 77 -18.76 -7.81 -4.06
CA GLN A 77 -17.62 -7.30 -4.84
C GLN A 77 -16.29 -7.87 -4.32
N ALA A 78 -16.09 -7.89 -3.00
CA ALA A 78 -14.90 -8.51 -2.40
C ALA A 78 -14.82 -10.02 -2.73
N GLN A 79 -15.95 -10.74 -2.64
CA GLN A 79 -16.01 -12.15 -3.02
C GLN A 79 -15.78 -12.36 -4.53
N LYS A 80 -16.25 -11.46 -5.40
CA LYS A 80 -15.95 -11.52 -6.84
C LYS A 80 -14.46 -11.32 -7.12
N LEU A 81 -13.79 -10.42 -6.40
CA LEU A 81 -12.34 -10.21 -6.52
C LEU A 81 -11.56 -11.45 -6.06
N ASP A 82 -11.99 -12.08 -4.97
CA ASP A 82 -11.36 -13.30 -4.46
C ASP A 82 -11.59 -14.51 -5.40
N LEU A 83 -12.78 -14.62 -6.00
CA LEU A 83 -13.07 -15.61 -7.04
C LEU A 83 -12.32 -15.36 -8.36
N GLN A 84 -11.92 -14.11 -8.63
CA GLN A 84 -11.09 -13.75 -9.78
C GLN A 84 -9.61 -14.11 -9.58
N LYS A 85 -9.17 -14.44 -8.35
CA LYS A 85 -7.89 -15.12 -8.17
C LYS A 85 -7.99 -16.47 -8.88
N ARG A 86 -7.24 -16.63 -9.96
CA ARG A 86 -7.27 -17.84 -10.80
C ARG A 86 -6.97 -19.03 -9.89
N LYS A 87 -7.96 -19.91 -9.69
CA LYS A 87 -7.74 -21.18 -9.00
C LYS A 87 -6.74 -21.98 -9.81
N LEU A 88 -5.57 -22.25 -9.23
CA LEU A 88 -4.54 -23.02 -9.90
C LEU A 88 -5.04 -24.43 -10.15
N LYS A 89 -4.80 -24.93 -11.36
CA LYS A 89 -4.99 -26.35 -11.66
C LYS A 89 -3.93 -27.17 -10.92
N VAL A 90 -4.21 -28.46 -10.69
CA VAL A 90 -3.31 -29.36 -9.94
C VAL A 90 -1.89 -29.39 -10.53
N LEU A 91 -1.75 -29.34 -11.85
CA LEU A 91 -0.44 -29.32 -12.52
C LEU A 91 0.31 -27.99 -12.35
N GLU A 92 -0.42 -26.87 -12.30
CA GLU A 92 0.16 -25.54 -12.07
C GLU A 92 0.65 -25.42 -10.63
N ALA A 93 -0.16 -25.87 -9.66
CA ALA A 93 0.24 -25.91 -8.25
C ALA A 93 1.53 -26.72 -8.05
N LYS A 94 1.59 -27.93 -8.63
CA LYS A 94 2.82 -28.74 -8.62
C LYS A 94 4.01 -28.02 -9.27
N ALA A 95 3.80 -27.29 -10.37
CA ALA A 95 4.88 -26.53 -11.01
C ALA A 95 5.40 -25.40 -10.09
N PHE A 96 4.52 -24.68 -9.41
CA PHE A 96 4.91 -23.68 -8.41
C PHE A 96 5.65 -24.30 -7.21
N ASP A 97 5.19 -25.45 -6.72
CA ASP A 97 5.85 -26.19 -5.65
C ASP A 97 7.26 -26.65 -6.05
N THR A 98 7.41 -27.19 -7.26
CA THR A 98 8.73 -27.62 -7.77
C THR A 98 9.70 -26.45 -7.94
N LEU A 99 9.22 -25.25 -8.28
CA LEU A 99 10.07 -24.05 -8.33
C LEU A 99 10.30 -23.42 -6.95
N GLY A 100 9.47 -23.75 -5.95
CA GLY A 100 9.51 -23.17 -4.61
C GLY A 100 8.95 -21.75 -4.58
N LEU A 101 7.94 -21.46 -5.40
CA LEU A 101 7.32 -20.15 -5.54
C LEU A 101 5.88 -20.16 -5.05
N PRO A 102 5.37 -19.04 -4.50
CA PRO A 102 3.96 -18.92 -4.19
C PRO A 102 3.12 -18.83 -5.48
N ALA A 103 1.86 -19.23 -5.37
CA ALA A 103 0.84 -19.14 -6.43
C ALA A 103 0.64 -17.73 -7.03
N GLU A 104 0.99 -16.69 -6.28
CA GLU A 104 0.84 -15.28 -6.68
C GLU A 104 2.15 -14.69 -7.24
N ALA A 105 3.16 -15.51 -7.55
CA ALA A 105 4.46 -15.05 -8.04
C ALA A 105 4.37 -14.31 -9.38
N THR A 106 5.21 -13.28 -9.55
CA THR A 106 5.29 -12.50 -10.79
C THR A 106 6.01 -13.28 -11.91
N PRO A 107 5.76 -12.98 -13.20
CA PRO A 107 6.47 -13.63 -14.31
C PRO A 107 7.99 -13.45 -14.23
N GLU A 108 8.44 -12.32 -13.68
CA GLU A 108 9.87 -12.02 -13.50
C GLU A 108 10.51 -12.90 -12.43
N GLU A 109 9.82 -13.11 -11.30
CA GLU A 109 10.24 -14.02 -10.23
C GLU A 109 10.34 -15.46 -10.73
N ILE A 110 9.37 -15.92 -11.53
CA ILE A 110 9.39 -17.27 -12.11
C ILE A 110 10.63 -17.46 -12.99
N ARG A 111 10.92 -16.49 -13.87
CA ARG A 111 12.11 -16.52 -14.74
C ARG A 111 13.41 -16.45 -13.93
N ALA A 112 13.43 -15.67 -12.84
CA ALA A 112 14.60 -15.57 -11.97
C ALA A 112 14.89 -16.89 -11.25
N ARG A 113 13.88 -17.50 -10.61
CA ARG A 113 14.02 -18.81 -9.94
C ARG A 113 14.37 -19.93 -10.90
N TYR A 114 13.81 -19.92 -12.10
CA TYR A 114 14.18 -20.88 -13.14
C TYR A 114 15.67 -20.80 -13.47
N ARG A 115 16.21 -19.60 -13.71
CA ARG A 115 17.65 -19.40 -13.99
C ARG A 115 18.54 -19.79 -12.81
N GLU A 116 18.11 -19.53 -11.58
CA GLU A 116 18.81 -19.93 -10.37
C GLU A 116 18.91 -21.45 -10.27
N ARG A 117 17.79 -22.17 -10.40
CA ARG A 117 17.77 -23.64 -10.35
C ARG A 117 18.56 -24.28 -11.47
N LEU A 118 18.54 -23.71 -12.68
CA LEU A 118 19.38 -24.20 -13.78
C LEU A 118 20.88 -24.11 -13.45
N LYS A 119 21.31 -23.04 -12.79
CA LYS A 119 22.72 -22.90 -12.36
C LYS A 119 23.08 -23.89 -11.28
N MET A 120 22.18 -24.11 -10.32
CA MET A 120 22.39 -25.05 -9.22
C MET A 120 22.44 -26.51 -9.69
N HIS A 121 21.61 -26.88 -10.66
CA HIS A 121 21.49 -28.26 -11.14
C HIS A 121 22.21 -28.49 -12.49
N HIS A 122 23.17 -27.63 -12.85
CA HIS A 122 23.86 -27.76 -14.12
C HIS A 122 24.80 -28.99 -14.12
N PRO A 123 24.78 -29.84 -15.16
CA PRO A 123 25.57 -31.08 -15.20
C PRO A 123 27.09 -30.83 -15.14
N ASP A 124 27.55 -29.69 -15.68
CA ASP A 124 28.97 -29.29 -15.65
C ASP A 124 29.47 -29.00 -14.21
N GLY A 125 28.59 -28.55 -13.32
CA GLY A 125 28.94 -28.27 -11.93
C GLY A 125 28.81 -29.47 -10.99
N ASN A 126 27.88 -30.38 -11.30
CA ASN A 126 27.48 -31.46 -10.39
C ASN A 126 28.03 -32.84 -10.78
N GLN A 127 28.99 -32.91 -11.71
CA GLN A 127 29.78 -34.12 -12.01
C GLN A 127 28.94 -35.37 -12.38
N GLY A 128 27.70 -35.18 -12.87
CA GLY A 128 26.80 -36.28 -13.23
C GLY A 128 25.98 -36.87 -12.07
N ASP A 129 25.77 -36.12 -10.99
CA ASP A 129 24.86 -36.53 -9.92
C ASP A 129 23.43 -36.76 -10.44
N ARG A 130 22.97 -38.02 -10.43
CA ARG A 130 21.63 -38.43 -10.91
C ARG A 130 20.48 -37.68 -10.25
N THR A 131 20.62 -37.36 -8.96
CA THR A 131 19.61 -36.59 -8.22
C THR A 131 19.47 -35.15 -8.72
N SER A 132 20.57 -34.57 -9.21
CA SER A 132 20.57 -33.23 -9.80
C SER A 132 19.96 -33.22 -11.20
N GLU A 133 20.14 -34.30 -11.97
CA GLU A 133 19.50 -34.49 -13.29
C GLU A 133 17.98 -34.57 -13.17
N ASP A 134 17.47 -35.37 -12.22
CA ASP A 134 16.03 -35.49 -11.96
C ASP A 134 15.43 -34.14 -11.54
N ALA A 135 16.13 -33.39 -10.68
CA ALA A 135 15.71 -32.06 -10.25
C ALA A 135 15.74 -31.03 -11.39
N LEU A 136 16.74 -31.10 -12.28
CA LEU A 136 16.86 -30.27 -13.47
C LEU A 136 15.69 -30.52 -14.43
N GLN A 137 15.39 -31.79 -14.70
CA GLN A 137 14.28 -32.17 -15.57
C GLN A 137 12.94 -31.68 -15.01
N ALA A 138 12.69 -31.90 -13.71
CA ALA A 138 11.48 -31.40 -13.05
C ALA A 138 11.35 -29.87 -13.15
N THR A 139 12.46 -29.14 -13.01
CA THR A 139 12.50 -27.67 -13.15
C THR A 139 12.13 -27.20 -14.56
N ILE A 140 12.62 -27.90 -15.59
CA ILE A 140 12.32 -27.59 -17.01
C ILE A 140 10.85 -27.87 -17.32
N GLU A 141 10.31 -29.01 -16.87
CA GLU A 141 8.92 -29.40 -17.05
C GLU A 141 7.97 -28.40 -16.38
N ALA A 142 8.26 -28.01 -15.14
CA ALA A 142 7.51 -27.01 -14.40
C ALA A 142 7.43 -25.67 -15.15
N HIS A 143 8.58 -25.15 -15.62
CA HIS A 143 8.62 -23.90 -16.37
C HIS A 143 7.85 -23.99 -17.70
N LYS A 144 7.88 -25.15 -18.37
CA LYS A 144 7.09 -25.38 -19.58
C LYS A 144 5.58 -25.31 -19.32
N ILE A 145 5.10 -25.92 -18.22
CA ILE A 145 3.69 -25.87 -17.81
C ILE A 145 3.27 -24.42 -17.51
N LEU A 146 4.07 -23.67 -16.77
CA LEU A 146 3.77 -22.27 -16.44
C LEU A 146 3.72 -21.37 -17.68
N LYS A 147 4.63 -21.59 -18.63
CA LYS A 147 4.63 -20.87 -19.91
C LYS A 147 3.40 -21.17 -20.76
N LEU A 148 2.96 -22.44 -20.83
CA LEU A 148 1.77 -22.83 -21.59
C LEU A 148 0.48 -22.20 -21.03
N ASN A 149 0.40 -22.01 -19.72
CA ASN A 149 -0.75 -21.41 -19.05
C ASN A 149 -0.69 -19.87 -18.95
N GLY A 150 0.35 -19.24 -19.50
CA GLY A 150 0.48 -17.78 -19.57
C GLY A 150 0.90 -17.11 -18.27
N PHE A 151 1.65 -17.80 -17.40
CA PHE A 151 2.23 -17.22 -16.19
C PHE A 151 3.60 -16.57 -16.42
N CYS A 152 4.22 -16.79 -17.59
CA CYS A 152 5.57 -16.32 -17.93
C CYS A 152 5.62 -15.49 -19.20
#